data_AF-A0A379X0V0-F1
#
_entry.id   AF-A0A379X0V0-F1
#
_cell.length_a   1.000
_cell.length_b   1.000
_cell.length_c   1.000
_cell.angle_alpha   90.00
_cell.angle_beta   90.00
_cell.angle_gamma   90.00
#
_symmetry.space_group_name_H-M   'P 1'
#
loop_
_entity.id
_entity.type
_entity.pdbx_description
1 polymer ?
#
loop_
_entity_poly.entity_id
_entity_poly.type
_entity_poly.pdbx_seq_one_letter_code
_entity_poly.pdbx_strand_id
1 'polypeptide(L)' 'MTIWVDADACPNVIKEILYRAAERMQLPLILVANQALRVPAFAFYPHAPRGRRV' A
#
# COMPACT_ATOMS: atom_id res chain seq x y z
N MET A 1 -12.89 -13.30 -3.66
CA MET A 1 -13.23 -11.87 -3.88
C MET A 1 -12.01 -11.06 -3.48
N THR A 2 -11.59 -10.08 -4.29
CA THR A 2 -10.40 -9.27 -3.99
C THR A 2 -10.81 -7.84 -3.75
N ILE A 3 -10.37 -7.27 -2.62
CA ILE A 3 -10.69 -5.90 -2.24
C ILE A 3 -9.62 -4.99 -2.81
N TRP A 4 -10.02 -4.05 -3.66
CA TRP A 4 -9.14 -3.04 -4.26
C TRP A 4 -9.44 -1.69 -3.63
N VAL A 5 -8.41 -1.03 -3.09
CA VAL A 5 -8.57 0.26 -2.42
C VAL A 5 -7.52 1.24 -2.93
N ASP A 6 -7.95 2.45 -3.24
CA ASP A 6 -7.05 3.59 -3.49
C ASP A 6 -6.47 4.08 -2.15
N ALA A 7 -5.17 3.91 -1.98
CA ALA A 7 -4.47 4.21 -0.74
C ALA A 7 -4.15 5.70 -0.58
N ASP A 8 -4.24 6.51 -1.64
CA ASP A 8 -3.99 7.95 -1.59
C ASP A 8 -5.19 8.71 -1.04
N ALA A 9 -6.40 8.19 -1.27
CA ALA A 9 -7.63 8.76 -0.74
C ALA A 9 -7.86 8.42 0.75
N CYS A 10 -7.11 7.47 1.31
CA CYS A 10 -7.35 6.93 2.64
C CYS A 10 -6.34 7.45 3.69
N PRO A 11 -6.80 8.02 4.81
CA PRO A 11 -5.97 8.25 5.99
C PRO A 11 -5.33 6.94 6.51
N ASN A 12 -4.20 7.03 7.21
CA ASN A 12 -3.50 5.84 7.73
C ASN A 12 -4.36 4.95 8.63
N VAL A 13 -5.27 5.55 9.41
CA VAL A 13 -6.21 4.83 10.28
C VAL A 13 -7.15 3.93 9.47
N ILE A 14 -7.60 4.38 8.29
CA ILE A 14 -8.47 3.59 7.42
C ILE A 14 -7.71 2.38 6.87
N LYS A 15 -6.43 2.55 6.50
CA LYS A 15 -5.58 1.43 6.04
C LYS A 15 -5.46 0.37 7.13
N GLU A 16 -5.26 0.78 8.38
CA GLU A 16 -5.18 -0.15 9.52
C GLU A 16 -6.47 -0.95 9.72
N ILE A 17 -7.63 -0.29 9.62
CA ILE A 17 -8.93 -0.96 9.70
C ILE A 17 -9.09 -1.96 8.55
N LEU A 18 -8.73 -1.56 7.32
CA LEU A 18 -8.83 -2.43 6.15
C LEU A 18 -7.91 -3.66 6.26
N TYR A 19 -6.69 -3.51 6.77
CA TYR A 19 -5.80 -4.64 7.02
C TYR A 19 -6.40 -5.63 8.01
N ARG A 20 -6.93 -5.14 9.15
CA ARG A 20 -7.58 -6.00 10.16
C ARG A 20 -8.82 -6.68 9.61
N ALA A 21 -9.60 -5.99 8.79
CA ALA A 21 -10.79 -6.55 8.16
C ALA A 21 -10.43 -7.64 7.13
N ALA A 22 -9.43 -7.38 6.29
CA ALA A 22 -8.94 -8.34 5.29
C ALA A 22 -8.37 -9.60 5.95
N GLU A 23 -7.61 -9.45 7.04
CA GLU A 23 -7.10 -10.56 7.84
C GLU A 23 -8.23 -11.41 8.43
N ARG A 24 -9.23 -10.77 9.06
CA ARG A 24 -10.37 -11.46 9.67
C ARG A 24 -11.20 -12.23 8.65
N MET A 25 -11.35 -11.70 7.44
CA MET A 25 -12.11 -12.35 6.37
C MET A 25 -11.26 -13.30 5.53
N GLN A 26 -9.94 -13.36 5.76
CA GLN A 26 -8.97 -14.05 4.90
C GLN A 26 -9.14 -13.71 3.42
N LEU A 27 -9.38 -12.42 3.14
CA LEU A 27 -9.56 -11.92 1.79
C LEU A 27 -8.31 -11.15 1.34
N PRO A 28 -7.90 -11.31 0.07
CA PRO A 28 -6.83 -10.51 -0.49
C PRO A 28 -7.25 -9.03 -0.58
N LEU A 29 -6.45 -8.16 0.03
CA LEU A 29 -6.55 -6.70 -0.04
C LEU A 29 -5.38 -6.16 -0.86
N ILE A 30 -5.69 -5.43 -1.93
CA ILE A 30 -4.71 -4.76 -2.79
C ILE A 30 -4.91 -3.26 -2.68
N LEU A 31 -3.87 -2.58 -2.21
CA LEU A 31 -3.81 -1.13 -2.09
C LEU A 31 -3.05 -0.57 -3.28
N VAL A 32 -3.71 0.30 -4.03
CA VAL A 32 -3.13 1.00 -5.19
C VAL A 32 -2.90 2.44 -4.78
N ALA A 33 -1.68 2.94 -4.95
CA ALA A 33 -1.34 4.34 -4.71
C ALA A 33 -0.62 4.89 -5.94
N ASN A 34 -0.98 6.10 -6.33
CA ASN A 34 -0.29 6.91 -7.32
C ASN A 34 0.93 7.62 -6.71
N GLN A 35 0.97 7.79 -5.38
CA GLN A 35 2.12 8.35 -4.69
C GLN A 35 2.98 7.26 -4.03
N ALA A 36 4.29 7.51 -3.95
CA ALA A 36 5.22 6.60 -3.31
C ALA A 36 4.87 6.45 -1.82
N LEU A 37 4.25 5.33 -1.47
CA LEU A 37 4.06 4.92 -0.09
C LEU A 37 5.45 4.75 0.56
N ARG A 38 5.61 5.25 1.79
CA ARG A 38 6.85 5.09 2.55
C ARG A 38 7.02 3.60 2.89
N VAL A 39 7.71 2.87 2.03
CA VAL A 39 8.01 1.46 2.22
C VAL A 39 9.13 1.35 3.27
N PRO A 40 9.01 0.50 4.29
CA PRO A 40 10.10 0.27 5.22
C PRO A 40 11.35 -0.24 4.49
N ALA A 41 12.53 0.24 4.92
CA ALA A 41 13.83 0.10 4.24
C ALA A 41 14.32 -1.36 4.01
N PHE A 42 13.56 -2.35 4.47
CA PHE A 42 13.87 -3.77 4.27
C PHE A 42 13.31 -4.33 2.95
N ALA A 43 12.50 -3.56 2.22
CA ALA A 43 12.04 -3.94 0.89
C ALA A 43 13.17 -3.70 -0.14
N PHE A 44 13.90 -4.76 -0.49
CA PHE A 44 14.88 -4.75 -1.58
C PHE A 44 14.14 -4.55 -2.91
N TYR A 45 14.24 -3.35 -3.50
CA TYR A 45 13.71 -3.05 -4.83
C TYR A 45 14.85 -3.15 -5.87
N PRO A 46 14.85 -4.17 -6.75
CA PRO A 46 15.88 -4.31 -7.80
C PRO A 46 15.81 -3.21 -8.88
N HIS A 47 14.77 -2.38 -8.88
CA HIS A 47 14.55 -1.31 -9.84
C HIS A 47 14.24 0.02 -9.13
N ALA A 48 15.18 0.53 -8.33
CA ALA A 48 15.11 1.93 -7.91
C ALA A 48 15.20 2.81 -9.18
N PRO A 49 14.22 3.69 -9.46
CA PRO A 49 14.32 4.61 -10.59
C PRO A 49 15.51 5.54 -10.35
N ARG A 50 16.55 5.41 -11.17
CA ARG A 50 17.68 6.33 -11.19
C ARG A 50 17.15 7.73 -11.45
N GLY A 51 17.18 8.55 -10.41
CA GLY A 51 17.26 10.01 -10.50
C GLY A 51 16.09 10.69 -11.19
N ARG A 52 15.20 11.28 -10.39
CA ARG A 52 14.76 12.64 -10.67
C ARG A 52 14.58 13.40 -9.37
N ARG A 53 15.65 14.10 -8.98
CA ARG A 53 15.51 15.29 -8.14
C ARG A 53 14.93 16.37 -9.05
N VAL A 54 13.72 16.84 -8.73
CA VAL A 54 13.28 18.22 -8.93
C VAL A 54 12.62 18.66 -7.65
#